data_AF-A0A4R8Q7H8-F1
#
_entry.id   AF-A0A4R8Q7H8-F1
#
_cell.length_a   1.000
_cell.length_b   1.000
_cell.length_c   1.000
_cell.angle_alpha   90.00
_cell.angle_beta   90.00
_cell.angle_gamma   90.00
#
_symmetry.space_group_name_H-M   'P 1'
#
loop_
_entity.id
_entity.type
_entity.pdbx_description
1 polymer ?
#
loop_
_entity_poly.entity_id
_entity_poly.type
_entity_poly.pdbx_seq_one_letter_code
_entity_poly.pdbx_strand_id
1 'polypeptide(L)'
;MADPRQLTLAETLNFGQKASESRLSIPTPARVPLAGLVGFGIGTTLGLAHGGRTAQLRFRAEHAHKMPTTTTGWYLYHKSKNYHAMYGGLREGLRMGVRLSFWTLMAFGLESTVDRYRGSTDLLSTVLASLTVAGGFSLWSKCCCNNRISQELLLTLHYF
;
A
#
# COMPACT_ATOMS: atom_id res chain seq x y z
N MET A 1 -3.93 40.38 -13.03
CA MET A 1 -4.57 40.67 -11.73
C MET A 1 -4.95 39.33 -11.13
N ALA A 2 -4.16 38.83 -10.17
CA ALA A 2 -4.44 37.54 -9.53
C ALA A 2 -5.57 37.73 -8.51
N ASP A 3 -6.50 36.77 -8.48
CA ASP A 3 -7.70 36.80 -7.65
C ASP A 3 -7.33 36.64 -6.15
N PRO A 4 -7.72 37.53 -5.22
CA PRO A 4 -7.32 37.47 -3.81
C PRO A 4 -7.79 36.21 -3.06
N ARG A 5 -8.74 35.45 -3.63
CA ARG A 5 -9.20 34.16 -3.11
C ARG A 5 -8.20 33.00 -3.34
N GLN A 6 -7.37 33.09 -4.37
CA GLN A 6 -6.32 32.09 -4.65
C GLN A 6 -5.16 32.22 -3.66
N LEU A 7 -4.84 33.45 -3.28
CA LEU A 7 -3.84 33.74 -2.24
C LEU A 7 -4.28 33.19 -0.90
N THR A 8 -5.56 33.31 -0.53
CA THR A 8 -6.08 32.76 0.74
C THR A 8 -6.08 31.24 0.76
N LEU A 9 -6.44 30.53 -0.31
CA LEU A 9 -6.33 29.06 -0.32
C LEU A 9 -4.88 28.57 -0.26
N ALA A 10 -3.96 29.20 -1.00
CA ALA A 10 -2.54 28.88 -0.93
C ALA A 10 -1.93 29.20 0.46
N GLU A 11 -2.34 30.30 1.08
CA GLU A 11 -1.90 30.73 2.42
C GLU A 11 -2.54 29.88 3.52
N THR A 12 -3.76 29.39 3.32
CA THR A 12 -4.42 28.45 4.24
C THR A 12 -3.80 27.06 4.25
N LEU A 13 -3.28 26.62 3.10
CA LEU A 13 -2.43 25.43 3.00
C LEU A 13 -1.02 25.66 3.59
N ASN A 14 -0.66 26.91 3.87
CA ASN A 14 0.65 27.36 4.37
C ASN A 14 0.61 27.78 5.85
N PHE A 15 -0.44 27.44 6.61
CA PHE A 15 -0.72 27.96 7.96
C PHE A 15 0.20 27.50 9.10
N GLY A 16 1.49 27.24 8.87
CA GLY A 16 2.42 27.11 10.00
C GLY A 16 3.70 26.37 9.71
N GLN A 17 4.52 26.86 8.78
CA GLN A 17 5.86 26.27 8.62
C GLN A 17 6.96 27.32 8.45
N LYS A 18 7.88 27.31 9.43
CA LYS A 18 9.16 28.02 9.38
C LYS A 18 10.03 27.38 8.30
N ALA A 19 10.40 28.16 7.28
CA ALA A 19 11.20 27.67 6.15
C ALA A 19 12.56 27.06 6.57
N SER A 20 13.10 27.43 7.74
CA SER A 20 14.39 26.92 8.22
C SER A 20 14.37 25.46 8.72
N GLU A 21 13.20 24.87 8.99
CA GLU A 21 13.06 23.49 9.55
C GLU A 21 12.76 22.43 8.46
N SER A 22 12.59 22.83 7.19
CA SER A 22 12.09 21.93 6.15
C SER A 22 13.23 21.30 5.35
N ARG A 23 13.67 20.10 5.78
CA ARG A 23 14.79 19.35 5.18
C ARG A 23 14.64 19.02 3.67
N LEU A 24 13.45 19.13 3.10
CA LEU A 24 13.13 18.74 1.72
C LEU A 24 12.48 19.87 0.88
N SER A 25 12.50 21.13 1.34
CA SER A 25 11.90 22.30 0.65
C SER A 25 10.37 22.21 0.37
N ILE A 26 9.71 21.12 0.77
CA ILE A 26 8.28 20.89 0.60
C ILE A 26 7.58 21.15 1.93
N PRO A 27 6.47 21.91 1.97
CA PRO A 27 5.70 22.11 3.20
C PRO A 27 5.23 20.77 3.78
N THR A 28 5.37 20.57 5.09
CA THR A 28 5.00 19.34 5.81
C THR A 28 3.57 18.89 5.54
N PRO A 29 2.54 19.78 5.43
CA PRO A 29 1.19 19.33 5.06
C PRO A 29 1.09 18.72 3.66
N ALA A 30 1.98 19.08 2.72
CA ALA A 30 2.04 18.46 1.39
C ALA A 30 2.94 17.22 1.34
N ARG A 31 3.96 17.14 2.22
CA ARG A 31 4.94 16.03 2.25
C ARG A 31 4.31 14.69 2.65
N VAL A 32 3.46 14.69 3.68
CA VAL A 32 2.82 13.46 4.18
C VAL A 32 1.92 12.79 3.14
N PRO A 33 0.97 13.47 2.46
CA PRO A 33 0.16 12.84 1.41
C PRO A 33 1.00 12.43 0.20
N LEU A 34 2.04 13.20 -0.16
CA LEU A 34 2.95 12.84 -1.24
C LEU A 34 3.72 11.54 -0.95
N ALA A 35 4.23 11.38 0.27
CA ALA A 35 4.86 10.13 0.71
C ALA A 35 3.88 8.95 0.72
N GLY A 36 2.61 9.19 1.06
CA GLY A 36 1.52 8.22 0.93
C GLY A 36 1.32 7.76 -0.52
N LEU A 37 1.30 8.69 -1.48
CA LEU A 37 1.15 8.39 -2.91
C LEU A 37 2.34 7.60 -3.46
N VAL A 38 3.56 7.95 -3.07
CA VAL A 38 4.77 7.21 -3.47
C VAL A 38 4.74 5.80 -2.89
N GLY A 39 4.40 5.67 -1.61
CA GLY A 39 4.20 4.37 -0.95
C GLY A 39 3.11 3.54 -1.62
N PHE A 40 1.99 4.16 -2.00
CA PHE A 40 0.92 3.51 -2.76
C PHE A 40 1.41 3.00 -4.12
N GLY A 41 2.17 3.82 -4.86
CA GLY A 41 2.74 3.44 -6.15
C GLY A 41 3.65 2.21 -6.04
N ILE A 42 4.60 2.23 -5.10
CA ILE A 42 5.52 1.10 -4.85
C ILE A 42 4.75 -0.14 -4.39
N GLY A 43 3.77 0.00 -3.50
CA GLY A 43 2.98 -1.12 -3.01
C GLY A 43 2.10 -1.74 -4.09
N THR A 44 1.56 -0.89 -4.98
CA THR A 44 0.74 -1.33 -6.11
C THR A 44 1.59 -2.06 -7.14
N THR A 45 2.77 -1.56 -7.52
CA THR A 45 3.64 -2.24 -8.49
C THR A 45 4.10 -3.61 -7.98
N LEU A 46 4.51 -3.69 -6.71
CA LEU A 46 4.87 -4.95 -6.06
C LEU A 46 3.68 -5.92 -5.99
N GLY A 47 2.50 -5.45 -5.59
CA GLY A 47 1.29 -6.27 -5.51
C GLY A 47 0.77 -6.73 -6.89
N LEU A 48 0.89 -5.89 -7.93
CA LEU A 48 0.56 -6.27 -9.31
C LEU A 48 1.47 -7.40 -9.80
N ALA A 49 2.78 -7.27 -9.60
CA ALA A 49 3.75 -8.28 -10.00
C ALA A 49 3.53 -9.61 -9.25
N HIS A 50 3.27 -9.54 -7.94
CA HIS A 50 3.04 -10.71 -7.10
C HIS A 50 1.68 -11.39 -7.38
N GLY A 51 0.60 -10.62 -7.45
CA GLY A 51 -0.75 -11.09 -7.74
C GLY A 51 -0.89 -11.67 -9.15
N GLY A 52 -0.24 -11.04 -10.13
CA GLY A 52 -0.21 -11.53 -11.51
C GLY A 52 0.49 -12.90 -11.62
N ARG A 53 1.66 -13.05 -11.00
CA ARG A 53 2.42 -14.30 -11.04
C ARG A 53 1.69 -15.45 -10.35
N THR A 54 1.09 -15.21 -9.19
CA THR A 54 0.35 -16.24 -8.45
C THR A 54 -0.91 -16.69 -9.20
N ALA A 55 -1.68 -15.76 -9.78
CA ALA A 55 -2.85 -16.09 -10.61
C ALA A 55 -2.47 -16.87 -11.88
N GLN A 56 -1.35 -16.52 -12.53
CA GLN A 56 -0.83 -17.25 -13.68
C GLN A 56 -0.43 -18.70 -13.33
N LEU A 57 0.24 -18.90 -12.20
CA LEU A 57 0.64 -20.23 -11.75
C LEU A 57 -0.56 -21.10 -11.40
N ARG A 58 -1.60 -20.53 -10.77
CA ARG A 58 -2.86 -21.23 -10.50
C ARG A 58 -3.58 -21.64 -11.79
N PHE A 59 -3.71 -20.72 -12.74
CA PHE A 59 -4.32 -21.03 -14.04
C PHE A 59 -3.57 -22.14 -14.78
N ARG A 60 -2.23 -22.14 -14.72
CA ARG A 60 -1.39 -23.20 -15.30
C ARG A 60 -1.58 -24.54 -14.60
N ALA A 61 -1.73 -24.54 -13.28
CA ALA A 61 -1.99 -25.76 -12.52
C ALA A 61 -3.38 -26.34 -12.87
N GLU A 62 -4.41 -25.50 -12.93
CA GLU A 62 -5.78 -25.90 -13.28
C GLU A 62 -5.90 -26.41 -14.72
N HIS A 63 -5.17 -25.81 -15.66
CA HIS A 63 -5.25 -26.13 -17.10
C HIS A 63 -4.11 -27.02 -17.59
N ALA A 64 -3.30 -27.60 -16.71
CA ALA A 64 -2.18 -28.48 -17.09
C ALA A 64 -2.64 -29.68 -17.93
N HIS A 65 -3.86 -30.15 -17.72
CA HIS A 65 -4.44 -31.31 -18.42
C HIS A 65 -5.10 -30.97 -19.77
N LYS A 66 -5.29 -29.69 -20.11
CA LYS A 66 -5.97 -29.25 -21.34
C LYS A 66 -5.06 -28.34 -22.16
N MET A 67 -4.10 -28.93 -22.87
CA MET A 67 -3.30 -28.20 -23.85
C MET A 67 -4.10 -28.02 -25.16
N PRO A 68 -4.20 -26.79 -25.71
CA PRO A 68 -4.96 -26.55 -26.93
C PRO A 68 -4.29 -27.22 -28.13
N THR A 69 -5.03 -28.07 -28.84
CA THR A 69 -4.59 -28.75 -30.07
C THR A 69 -5.07 -28.05 -31.35
N THR A 70 -5.99 -27.08 -31.22
CA THR A 70 -6.57 -26.30 -32.32
C THR A 70 -6.08 -24.85 -32.31
N THR A 71 -5.98 -24.22 -33.49
CA THR A 71 -5.52 -22.82 -33.64
C THR A 71 -6.45 -21.81 -32.98
N THR A 72 -7.77 -22.05 -33.02
CA THR A 72 -8.78 -21.25 -32.32
C THR A 72 -8.71 -21.41 -30.80
N GLY A 73 -8.46 -22.63 -30.32
CA GLY A 73 -8.27 -22.92 -28.90
C GLY A 73 -7.04 -22.22 -28.31
N TRP A 74 -5.97 -22.09 -29.09
CA TRP A 74 -4.76 -21.38 -28.67
C TRP A 74 -5.00 -19.90 -28.35
N TYR A 75 -5.82 -19.21 -29.18
CA TYR A 75 -6.19 -17.82 -28.96
C TYR A 75 -7.07 -17.64 -27.71
N LEU A 76 -8.11 -18.48 -27.58
CA LEU A 76 -9.02 -18.43 -26.42
C LEU A 76 -8.28 -18.71 -25.11
N TYR A 77 -7.32 -19.64 -25.13
CA TYR A 77 -6.48 -19.95 -23.98
C TYR A 77 -5.65 -18.74 -23.51
N HIS A 78 -4.96 -18.07 -24.43
CA HIS A 78 -4.13 -16.90 -24.09
C HIS A 78 -4.97 -15.69 -23.65
N LYS A 79 -6.17 -15.51 -24.24
CA LYS A 79 -7.13 -14.50 -23.80
C LYS A 79 -7.52 -14.72 -22.35
N SER A 80 -8.07 -15.88 -22.01
CA SER A 80 -8.53 -16.21 -20.65
C SER A 80 -7.38 -16.16 -19.63
N LYS A 81 -6.19 -16.65 -20.00
CA LYS A 81 -4.98 -16.57 -19.16
C LYS A 81 -4.62 -15.14 -18.80
N ASN A 82 -4.70 -14.21 -19.75
CA ASN A 82 -4.38 -12.80 -19.49
C ASN A 82 -5.45 -12.13 -18.61
N TYR A 83 -6.72 -12.47 -18.79
CA TYR A 83 -7.80 -11.95 -17.93
C TYR A 83 -7.65 -12.39 -16.47
N HIS A 84 -7.40 -13.68 -16.21
CA HIS A 84 -7.19 -14.17 -14.84
C HIS A 84 -5.93 -13.57 -14.19
N ALA A 85 -4.86 -13.38 -14.98
CA ALA A 85 -3.64 -12.75 -14.52
C ALA A 85 -3.84 -11.26 -14.17
N MET A 86 -4.51 -10.49 -15.04
CA MET A 86 -4.74 -9.06 -14.80
C MET A 86 -5.69 -8.82 -13.63
N TYR A 87 -6.76 -9.61 -13.50
CA TYR A 87 -7.68 -9.49 -12.37
C TYR A 87 -7.02 -9.83 -11.03
N GLY A 88 -6.25 -10.93 -10.98
CA GLY A 88 -5.49 -11.31 -9.79
C GLY A 88 -4.40 -10.30 -9.43
N GLY A 89 -3.72 -9.75 -10.43
CA GLY A 89 -2.76 -8.66 -10.27
C GLY A 89 -3.42 -7.42 -9.69
N LEU A 90 -4.48 -6.90 -10.32
CA LEU A 90 -5.13 -5.65 -9.91
C LEU A 90 -5.69 -5.72 -8.49
N ARG A 91 -6.34 -6.84 -8.14
CA ARG A 91 -6.90 -7.04 -6.80
C ARG A 91 -5.82 -7.03 -5.72
N GLU A 92 -4.72 -7.75 -5.94
CA GLU A 92 -3.62 -7.82 -4.97
C GLU A 92 -2.79 -6.53 -4.95
N GLY A 93 -2.62 -5.88 -6.11
CA GLY A 93 -1.99 -4.56 -6.27
C GLY A 93 -2.68 -3.50 -5.43
N LEU A 94 -4.00 -3.35 -5.57
CA LEU A 94 -4.76 -2.39 -4.77
C LEU A 94 -4.69 -2.71 -3.27
N ARG A 95 -4.78 -3.99 -2.91
CA ARG A 95 -4.68 -4.43 -1.51
C ARG A 95 -3.33 -4.09 -0.88
N MET A 96 -2.23 -4.40 -1.57
CA MET A 96 -0.88 -4.11 -1.10
C MET A 96 -0.56 -2.61 -1.12
N GLY A 97 -1.02 -1.89 -2.15
CA GLY A 97 -0.88 -0.43 -2.27
C GLY A 97 -1.53 0.30 -1.10
N VAL A 98 -2.81 0.00 -0.81
CA VAL A 98 -3.52 0.62 0.33
C VAL A 98 -2.81 0.31 1.65
N ARG A 99 -2.41 -0.96 1.87
CA ARG A 99 -1.71 -1.35 3.10
C ARG A 99 -0.38 -0.61 3.27
N LEU A 100 0.43 -0.53 2.21
CA LEU A 100 1.72 0.15 2.28
C LEU A 100 1.55 1.66 2.48
N SER A 101 0.61 2.28 1.77
CA SER A 101 0.30 3.71 1.92
C SER A 101 -0.16 4.08 3.34
N PHE A 102 -0.95 3.22 3.98
CA PHE A 102 -1.37 3.42 5.37
C PHE A 102 -0.17 3.42 6.33
N TRP A 103 0.75 2.46 6.18
CA TRP A 103 1.95 2.38 7.02
C TRP A 103 2.91 3.53 6.78
N THR A 104 3.09 3.99 5.54
CA THR A 104 3.93 5.15 5.24
C THR A 104 3.33 6.43 5.80
N LEU A 105 2.02 6.65 5.65
CA LEU A 105 1.32 7.80 6.24
C LEU A 105 1.43 7.80 7.77
N MET A 106 1.30 6.64 8.42
CA MET A 106 1.50 6.51 9.86
C MET A 106 2.93 6.87 10.27
N ALA A 107 3.94 6.39 9.55
CA ALA A 107 5.35 6.70 9.85
C ALA A 107 5.64 8.21 9.75
N PHE A 108 5.32 8.82 8.60
CA PHE A 108 5.58 10.23 8.34
C PHE A 108 4.67 11.16 9.18
N GLY A 109 3.46 10.71 9.51
CA GLY A 109 2.54 11.42 10.39
C GLY A 109 3.02 11.45 11.85
N LEU A 110 3.50 10.31 12.37
CA LEU A 110 4.08 10.22 13.70
C LEU A 110 5.36 11.05 13.81
N GLU A 111 6.25 10.95 12.83
CA GLU A 111 7.47 11.77 12.77
C GLU A 111 7.13 13.27 12.80
N SER A 112 6.22 13.72 11.92
CA SER A 112 5.81 15.12 11.86
C SER A 112 5.10 15.61 13.14
N THR A 113 4.43 14.70 13.86
CA THR A 113 3.76 15.02 15.13
C THR A 113 4.79 15.15 16.26
N VAL A 114 5.73 14.22 16.36
CA VAL A 114 6.78 14.22 17.41
C VAL A 114 7.70 15.43 17.26
N ASP A 115 8.06 15.79 16.03
CA ASP A 115 8.89 16.97 15.75
C ASP A 115 8.18 18.28 16.21
N ARG A 116 6.84 18.34 16.11
CA ARG A 116 6.02 19.47 16.61
C ARG A 116 6.01 19.59 18.13
N TYR A 117 6.04 18.46 18.84
CA TYR A 117 6.02 18.43 20.31
C TYR A 117 7.39 18.75 20.93
N ARG A 118 8.50 18.40 20.26
CA ARG A 118 9.86 18.54 20.82
C ARG A 118 10.64 19.76 20.32
N GLY A 119 10.23 20.39 19.21
CA GLY A 119 10.87 21.61 18.70
C GLY A 119 12.30 21.43 18.18
N SER A 120 12.79 20.18 18.12
CA SER A 120 14.08 19.78 17.58
C SER A 120 13.91 18.57 16.66
N THR A 121 14.61 18.55 15.53
CA THR A 121 14.54 17.47 14.53
C THR A 121 15.69 16.48 14.73
N ASP A 122 15.47 15.46 15.57
CA ASP A 122 16.50 14.48 15.97
C ASP A 122 16.27 13.09 15.36
N LEU A 123 17.35 12.31 15.17
CA LEU A 123 17.29 10.90 14.73
C LEU A 123 16.39 10.03 15.64
N LEU A 124 16.18 10.44 16.89
CA LEU A 124 15.31 9.77 17.84
C LEU A 124 13.83 9.81 17.42
N SER A 125 13.35 10.86 16.76
CA SER A 125 11.96 10.93 16.30
C SER A 125 11.71 9.91 15.18
N THR A 126 12.63 9.79 14.22
CA THR A 126 12.59 8.76 13.17
C THR A 126 12.71 7.35 13.73
N VAL A 127 13.58 7.11 14.72
CA VAL A 127 13.73 5.80 15.36
C VAL A 127 12.46 5.42 16.13
N LEU A 128 11.87 6.35 16.90
CA LEU A 128 10.62 6.10 17.63
C LEU A 128 9.43 5.88 16.67
N ALA A 129 9.34 6.66 15.59
CA ALA A 129 8.33 6.46 14.56
C ALA A 129 8.49 5.06 13.91
N SER A 130 9.72 4.67 13.56
CA SER A 130 10.02 3.37 12.96
C SER A 130 9.72 2.21 13.90
N LEU A 131 10.09 2.32 15.18
CA LEU A 131 9.78 1.32 16.22
C LEU A 131 8.26 1.17 16.42
N THR A 132 7.53 2.28 16.39
CA THR A 132 6.06 2.29 16.53
C THR A 132 5.40 1.60 15.35
N VAL A 133 5.83 1.91 14.13
CA VAL A 133 5.34 1.28 12.89
C VAL A 133 5.67 -0.21 12.87
N ALA A 134 6.89 -0.59 13.26
CA ALA A 134 7.31 -1.99 13.35
C ALA A 134 6.52 -2.77 14.41
N GLY A 135 6.32 -2.18 15.59
CA GLY A 135 5.48 -2.75 16.65
C GLY A 135 4.03 -2.93 16.22
N GLY A 136 3.45 -1.91 15.59
CA GLY A 136 2.11 -1.97 15.00
C GLY A 136 1.99 -3.05 13.93
N PHE A 137 2.97 -3.15 13.04
CA PHE A 137 2.98 -4.18 11.99
C PHE A 137 3.06 -5.60 12.57
N SER A 138 3.86 -5.78 13.63
CA SER A 138 4.00 -7.07 14.33
C SER A 138 2.66 -7.52 14.92
N LEU A 139 1.96 -6.65 15.65
CA LEU A 139 0.65 -6.94 16.23
C LEU A 139 -0.40 -7.21 15.15
N TRP A 140 -0.39 -6.44 14.07
CA TRP A 140 -1.28 -6.63 12.93
C TRP A 140 -1.12 -8.02 12.29
N SER A 141 0.14 -8.43 12.07
CA SER A 141 0.43 -9.75 11.48
C SER A 141 -0.05 -10.89 12.36
N LYS A 142 0.10 -10.77 13.68
CA LYS A 142 -0.38 -11.74 14.68
C LYS A 142 -1.92 -11.78 14.74
N CYS A 143 -2.58 -10.63 14.77
CA CYS A 143 -4.05 -10.55 14.81
C CYS A 143 -4.71 -11.12 13.55
N CYS A 144 -4.22 -10.75 12.36
CA CYS A 144 -4.80 -11.26 11.11
C CYS A 144 -4.54 -12.76 10.92
N CYS A 145 -3.41 -13.29 11.39
CA CYS A 145 -3.12 -14.72 11.29
C CYS A 145 -3.99 -15.54 12.26
N ASN A 146 -4.15 -15.06 13.50
CA ASN A 146 -4.98 -15.73 14.52
C ASN A 146 -6.46 -15.85 14.08
N ASN A 147 -7.00 -14.79 13.47
CA ASN A 147 -8.39 -14.79 13.03
C ASN A 147 -8.62 -15.64 11.76
N ARG A 148 -7.60 -15.75 10.88
CA ARG A 148 -7.67 -16.61 9.69
C ARG A 148 -7.56 -18.09 10.03
N ILE A 149 -6.66 -18.46 10.94
CA ILE A 149 -6.50 -19.86 11.39
C ILE A 149 -7.74 -20.33 12.16
N SER A 150 -8.33 -19.48 13.01
CA SER A 150 -9.56 -19.83 13.73
C SER A 150 -10.77 -20.04 12.81
N GLN A 151 -10.89 -19.30 11.70
CA GLN A 151 -11.99 -19.48 10.74
C GLN A 151 -11.85 -20.76 9.90
N GLU A 152 -10.65 -21.12 9.45
CA GLU A 152 -10.40 -22.36 8.71
C GLU A 152 -10.63 -23.60 9.61
N LEU A 153 -10.26 -23.53 10.89
CA LEU A 153 -10.53 -24.57 11.89
C LEU A 153 -12.02 -24.71 12.23
N LEU A 154 -12.75 -23.60 12.33
CA LEU A 154 -14.21 -23.64 12.55
C LEU A 154 -14.97 -24.20 11.35
N LEU A 155 -14.55 -23.87 10.12
CA LEU A 155 -15.19 -24.39 8.90
C LEU A 155 -14.89 -25.88 8.66
N THR A 156 -13.70 -26.36 9.05
CA THR A 156 -13.39 -27.80 8.99
C THR A 156 -14.14 -28.61 10.05
N LEU A 157 -14.34 -28.07 11.26
CA LEU A 157 -15.13 -28.72 12.32
C LEU A 157 -16.64 -28.74 12.06
N HIS A 158 -17.15 -27.84 11.23
CA HIS A 158 -18.58 -27.77 10.89
C HIS A 158 -18.93 -28.56 9.60
N TYR A 159 -17.93 -29.04 8.88
CA TYR A 159 -18.05 -29.85 7.66
C TYR A 159 -17.76 -31.35 7.89
N PHE A 160 -17.52 -31.73 9.15
CA PHE A 160 -17.37 -33.11 9.61
C PHE A 160 -18.41 -33.39 10.69
#